data_AF-A0A9P8M8I5-F1
#
_entry.id   AF-A0A9P8M8I5-F1
#
_cell.length_a   1.000
_cell.length_b   1.000
_cell.length_c   1.000
_cell.angle_alpha   90.00
_cell.angle_beta   90.00
_cell.angle_gamma   90.00
#
_symmetry.space_group_name_H-M   'P 1'
#
loop_
_entity.id
_entity.type
_entity.pdbx_description
1 polymer ?
#
loop_
_entity_poly.entity_id
_entity_poly.type
_entity_poly.pdbx_seq_one_letter_code
_entity_poly.pdbx_strand_id
1 'polypeptide(L)'
;MAELSSPRITAPYLDSFVGRLVTIVGKVTQLRGDQATIDSDGIVTVVLNRDAHLTNGNAVQLIGKVNPDLSIKVLSSLDAGTDIGC
;
A
#
# COMPACT_ATOMS: atom_id res chain seq x y z
N MET A 1 -6.12 8.58 -22.88
CA MET A 1 -5.40 7.87 -21.80
C MET A 1 -5.94 8.42 -20.50
N ALA A 2 -6.80 7.68 -19.80
CA ALA A 2 -7.25 8.12 -18.49
C ALA A 2 -6.06 7.95 -17.53
N GLU A 3 -5.40 9.06 -17.24
CA GLU A 3 -4.46 9.15 -16.12
C GLU A 3 -5.26 8.74 -14.88
N LEU A 4 -5.15 7.48 -14.44
CA LEU A 4 -5.56 7.08 -13.10
C LEU A 4 -4.64 7.83 -12.13
N SER A 5 -4.94 9.11 -11.93
CA SER A 5 -4.31 9.99 -10.96
C SER A 5 -4.72 9.45 -9.60
N SER A 6 -4.04 8.40 -9.17
CA SER A 6 -4.10 7.86 -7.83
C SER A 6 -3.12 8.72 -7.03
N PRO A 7 -3.61 9.73 -6.28
CA PRO A 7 -2.73 10.61 -5.55
C PRO A 7 -1.92 9.78 -4.55
N ARG A 8 -0.63 10.09 -4.44
CA ARG A 8 0.23 9.50 -3.42
C ARG A 8 -0.12 10.14 -2.08
N ILE A 9 -0.64 9.33 -1.15
CA ILE A 9 -0.99 9.77 0.21
C ILE A 9 -0.20 8.96 1.24
N THR A 10 -0.20 9.44 2.48
CA THR A 10 0.34 8.71 3.64
C THR A 10 -0.80 8.17 4.53
N ALA A 11 -0.43 7.30 5.48
CA ALA A 11 -1.35 6.72 6.46
C ALA A 11 -2.37 7.69 7.08
N PRO A 12 -1.96 8.87 7.61
CA PRO A 12 -2.88 9.79 8.28
C PRO A 12 -3.88 10.49 7.36
N TYR A 13 -3.78 10.35 6.04
CA TYR A 13 -4.75 10.93 5.10
C TYR A 13 -5.78 9.90 4.61
N LEU A 14 -5.68 8.63 5.02
CA LEU A 14 -6.57 7.58 4.54
C LEU A 14 -8.04 7.89 4.78
N ASP A 15 -8.39 8.43 5.95
CA ASP A 15 -9.76 8.81 6.33
C ASP A 15 -10.38 9.81 5.34
N SER A 16 -9.58 10.76 4.85
CA SER A 16 -10.05 11.80 3.92
C SER A 16 -10.19 11.28 2.49
N PHE A 17 -9.54 10.16 2.16
CA PHE A 17 -9.59 9.52 0.85
C PHE A 17 -10.35 8.18 0.85
N VAL A 18 -11.17 7.92 1.87
CA VAL A 18 -12.07 6.77 1.95
C VAL A 18 -12.96 6.70 0.69
N GLY A 19 -13.03 5.52 0.06
CA GLY A 19 -13.82 5.30 -1.14
C GLY A 19 -13.15 5.74 -2.45
N ARG A 20 -11.93 6.29 -2.40
CA ARG A 20 -11.13 6.66 -3.57
C ARG A 20 -9.95 5.71 -3.80
N LEU A 21 -9.43 5.73 -5.02
CA LEU A 21 -8.20 5.05 -5.41
C LEU A 21 -7.02 5.94 -5.04
N VAL A 22 -6.08 5.39 -4.28
CA VAL A 22 -4.89 6.09 -3.82
C VAL A 22 -3.67 5.22 -3.96
N THR A 23 -2.51 5.87 -3.98
CA THR A 23 -1.22 5.18 -3.96
C THR A 23 -0.57 5.41 -2.61
N ILE A 24 -0.11 4.34 -1.97
CA ILE A 24 0.64 4.40 -0.74
C ILE A 24 2.01 3.75 -0.97
N VAL A 25 3.06 4.40 -0.46
CA VAL A 25 4.43 3.88 -0.56
C VAL A 25 4.95 3.73 0.85
N GLY A 26 5.35 2.52 1.21
CA GLY A 26 5.79 2.23 2.55
C GLY A 26 6.73 1.04 2.60
N LYS A 27 7.30 0.81 3.78
CA LYS A 27 8.13 -0.36 4.04
C LYS A 27 7.29 -1.45 4.67
N VAL A 28 7.34 -2.66 4.10
CA VAL A 28 6.58 -3.80 4.65
C VAL A 28 7.18 -4.17 5.99
N THR A 29 6.45 -3.91 7.07
CA THR A 29 6.88 -4.26 8.44
C THR A 29 6.41 -5.67 8.78
N GLN A 30 5.21 -6.05 8.34
CA GLN A 30 4.65 -7.36 8.61
C GLN A 30 3.86 -7.87 7.40
N LEU A 31 3.85 -9.18 7.21
CA LEU A 31 3.07 -9.83 6.15
C LEU A 31 2.43 -11.09 6.75
N ARG A 32 1.12 -11.18 6.58
CA ARG A 32 0.23 -12.19 7.12
C ARG A 32 -0.63 -12.74 5.99
N GLY A 33 0.00 -13.52 5.10
CA GLY A 33 -0.67 -14.13 3.95
C GLY A 33 -1.32 -13.07 3.05
N ASP A 34 -2.64 -12.92 3.17
CA ASP A 34 -3.48 -12.00 2.41
C ASP A 34 -3.53 -10.57 2.98
N GLN A 35 -2.84 -10.29 4.09
CA GLN A 35 -2.76 -8.96 4.68
C GLN A 35 -1.29 -8.58 4.91
N ALA A 36 -0.92 -7.36 4.58
CA ALA A 36 0.37 -6.79 4.95
C ALA A 36 0.18 -5.55 5.82
N THR A 37 1.18 -5.30 6.63
CA THR A 37 1.36 -4.09 7.39
C THR A 37 2.52 -3.34 6.76
N ILE A 38 2.24 -2.13 6.32
CA ILE A 38 3.23 -1.22 5.76
C ILE A 38 3.32 0.01 6.62
N ASP A 39 4.54 0.46 6.83
CA ASP A 39 4.83 1.71 7.49
C ASP A 39 4.96 2.83 6.44
N SER A 40 4.07 3.81 6.50
CA SER A 40 3.97 4.94 5.57
C SER A 40 3.56 6.20 6.33
N ASP A 41 4.49 6.72 7.15
CA ASP A 41 4.24 7.79 8.15
C ASP A 41 3.23 7.38 9.24
N GLY A 42 3.13 6.07 9.46
CA GLY A 42 2.12 5.43 10.28
C GLY A 42 1.87 4.00 9.82
N ILE A 43 1.31 3.20 10.73
CA ILE A 43 1.03 1.79 10.48
C ILE A 43 -0.28 1.66 9.69
N VAL A 44 -0.21 1.08 8.49
CA VAL A 44 -1.39 0.83 7.66
C VAL A 44 -1.53 -0.65 7.36
N THR A 45 -2.73 -1.15 7.56
CA THR A 45 -3.11 -2.50 7.16
C THR A 45 -3.64 -2.48 5.73
N VAL A 46 -3.03 -3.28 4.89
CA VAL A 46 -3.42 -3.44 3.49
C VAL A 46 -3.76 -4.89 3.21
N VAL A 47 -4.84 -5.10 2.49
CA VAL A 47 -5.29 -6.43 2.06
C VAL A 47 -4.68 -6.70 0.70
N LEU A 48 -3.76 -7.66 0.67
CA LEU A 48 -3.08 -8.17 -0.50
C LEU A 48 -3.99 -9.11 -1.29
N ASN A 49 -3.76 -9.18 -2.60
CA ASN A 49 -4.32 -10.24 -3.42
C ASN A 49 -3.30 -11.37 -3.54
N ARG A 50 -3.75 -12.55 -3.99
CA ARG A 50 -2.91 -13.74 -4.15
C ARG A 50 -1.75 -13.58 -5.15
N ASP A 51 -1.76 -12.48 -5.91
CA ASP A 51 -0.74 -12.07 -6.88
C ASP A 51 0.27 -11.05 -6.30
N ALA A 52 0.00 -10.50 -5.11
CA ALA A 52 0.85 -9.47 -4.50
C ALA A 52 2.02 -10.12 -3.76
N HIS A 53 3.14 -10.27 -4.46
CA HIS A 53 4.39 -10.77 -3.90
C HIS A 53 5.13 -9.63 -3.19
N LEU A 54 4.76 -9.37 -1.94
CA LEU A 54 5.49 -8.42 -1.11
C LEU A 54 6.53 -9.14 -0.27
N THR A 55 7.68 -8.52 -0.09
CA THR A 55 8.74 -9.03 0.78
C THR A 55 8.82 -8.21 2.06
N ASN A 56 8.84 -8.88 3.21
CA ASN A 56 9.04 -8.23 4.51
C ASN A 56 10.38 -7.48 4.54
N GLY A 57 10.37 -6.25 5.03
CA GLY A 57 11.55 -5.39 5.05
C GLY A 57 11.79 -4.63 3.75
N ASN A 58 10.99 -4.88 2.72
CA ASN A 58 11.16 -4.24 1.42
C ASN A 58 10.32 -2.96 1.27
N ALA A 59 10.78 -2.02 0.46
CA ALA A 59 10.02 -0.85 0.07
C ALA A 59 9.04 -1.24 -1.04
N VAL A 60 7.76 -0.91 -0.86
CA VAL A 60 6.71 -1.30 -1.79
C VAL A 60 5.75 -0.14 -2.02
N GLN A 61 5.30 -0.02 -3.26
CA GLN A 61 4.29 0.92 -3.69
C GLN A 61 3.01 0.16 -4.01
N LEU A 62 1.95 0.46 -3.28
CA LEU A 62 0.65 -0.17 -3.44
C LEU A 62 -0.37 0.83 -3.96
N ILE A 63 -1.11 0.42 -4.98
CA ILE A 63 -2.26 1.15 -5.50
C ILE A 63 -3.49 0.38 -5.05
N GLY A 64 -4.35 1.05 -4.31
CA GLY A 64 -5.51 0.41 -3.72
C GLY A 64 -6.65 1.36 -3.45
N LYS A 65 -7.81 0.78 -3.19
CA LYS A 65 -8.99 1.52 -2.78
C LYS A 65 -9.08 1.52 -1.26
N VAL A 66 -9.26 2.71 -0.69
CA VAL A 66 -9.44 2.86 0.75
C VAL A 66 -10.86 2.44 1.11
N ASN A 67 -10.99 1.52 2.06
CA ASN A 67 -12.28 1.13 2.62
C ASN A 67 -12.66 2.05 3.78
N PRO A 68 -13.96 2.19 4.07
CA PRO A 68 -14.43 2.93 5.26
C PRO A 68 -13.99 2.30 6.58
N ASP A 69 -13.51 1.06 6.54
CA ASP A 69 -12.86 0.33 7.65
C ASP A 69 -11.39 0.75 7.87
N LEU A 70 -10.88 1.76 7.15
CA LEU A 70 -9.46 2.18 7.13
C LEU A 70 -8.49 1.15 6.51
N SER A 71 -9.00 0.00 6.07
CA SER A 71 -8.25 -1.00 5.32
C SER A 71 -8.08 -0.62 3.85
N ILE A 72 -6.89 -0.79 3.27
CA ILE A 72 -6.69 -0.58 1.81
C ILE A 72 -6.77 -1.90 1.09
N LYS A 73 -7.66 -2.01 0.10
CA LYS A 73 -7.68 -3.17 -0.79
C LYS A 73 -6.71 -2.93 -1.95
N VAL A 74 -5.63 -3.70 -1.98
CA VAL A 74 -4.61 -3.62 -3.03
C VAL A 74 -5.21 -4.07 -4.35
N LEU A 75 -5.09 -3.23 -5.36
CA LEU A 75 -5.46 -3.56 -6.74
C LEU A 75 -4.22 -3.85 -7.57
N SER A 76 -3.13 -3.14 -7.29
CA SER A 76 -1.84 -3.36 -7.89
C SER A 76 -0.75 -3.11 -6.86
N SER A 77 0.24 -4.00 -6.84
CA SER A 77 1.40 -3.91 -5.98
C SER A 77 2.65 -3.84 -6.83
N LEU A 78 3.50 -2.86 -6.53
CA LEU A 78 4.81 -2.68 -7.12
C LEU A 78 5.83 -2.85 -5.99
N ASP A 79 6.54 -3.97 -6.00
CA ASP A 79 7.69 -4.16 -5.12
C ASP A 79 8.88 -3.40 -5.71
N ALA A 80 9.46 -2.47 -4.95
CA ALA A 80 10.57 -1.64 -5.42
C ALA A 80 11.95 -2.31 -5.20
N GLY A 81 11.99 -3.51 -4.61
CA GLY A 81 13.24 -4.18 -4.29
C GLY A 81 13.99 -3.55 -3.10
N THR A 82 14.80 -4.36 -2.42
CA THR A 82 15.71 -3.89 -1.36
C THR A 82 16.95 -3.35 -2.03
N ASP A 83 16.80 -2.26 -2.79
CA ASP A 83 17.92 -1.57 -3.44
C ASP A 83 17.88 -0.08 -3.08
N ILE A 84 17.95 0.17 -1.77
CA ILE A 84 18.54 1.41 -1.25
C ILE A 84 19.71 0.96 -0.37
N GLY A 85 20.76 0.44 -1.02
CA GLY A 85 21.92 -0.07 -0.28
C GLY A 85 23.00 -0.65 -1.17
N CYS A 86 23.78 0.25 -1.79
CA CYS A 86 25.21 0.17 -2.13
C CYS A 86 25.86 -1.15 -2.55
#